data_AF-A0A2J6WXK6-F1
#
_entry.id   AF-A0A2J6WXK6-F1
#
_cell.length_a   1.000
_cell.length_b   1.000
_cell.length_c   1.000
_cell.angle_alpha   90.00
_cell.angle_beta   90.00
_cell.angle_gamma   90.00
#
_symmetry.space_group_name_H-M   'P 1'
#
loop_
_entity.id
_entity.type
_entity.pdbx_description
1 polymer ?
#
loop_
_entity_poly.entity_id
_entity_poly.type
_entity_poly.pdbx_seq_one_letter_code
_entity_poly.pdbx_strand_id
1 'polypeptide(L)'
;PCNRILWNRQSSKTRAGMPCTGCTEPEFPFFDLAPGTVFKTQKISGAIPKEVPTGTDPISYMALAAAARVAAPKWAKEDMFVV
;
A
#
# COMPACT_ATOMS: atom_id res chain seq x y z
N PRO A 1 10.57 -14.17 -6.87
CA PRO A 1 11.62 -14.16 -5.82
C PRO A 1 12.51 -12.89 -5.86
N CYS A 2 11.94 -11.74 -5.49
CA CYS A 2 12.65 -10.45 -5.42
C CYS A 2 13.23 -10.14 -4.04
N ASN A 3 12.60 -10.62 -2.95
CA ASN A 3 13.11 -10.45 -1.57
C ASN A 3 14.00 -11.61 -1.08
N ARG A 4 14.13 -12.69 -1.87
CA ARG A 4 15.02 -13.82 -1.58
C ARG A 4 16.34 -13.74 -2.36
N ILE A 5 16.26 -13.65 -3.69
CA ILE A 5 17.45 -13.66 -4.58
C ILE A 5 18.01 -12.24 -4.79
N LEU A 6 17.15 -11.22 -4.63
CA LEU A 6 17.44 -9.81 -4.89
C LEU A 6 17.69 -9.51 -6.38
N TRP A 7 17.36 -8.29 -6.77
CA TRP A 7 17.77 -7.69 -8.03
C TRP A 7 19.28 -7.42 -8.00
N ASN A 8 19.99 -7.97 -8.98
CA ASN A 8 21.44 -7.91 -9.09
C ASN A 8 22.17 -8.34 -7.81
N ARG A 9 21.55 -9.23 -7.02
CA ARG A 9 22.05 -9.64 -5.68
C ARG A 9 22.27 -8.48 -4.70
N GLN A 10 21.71 -7.30 -4.96
CA GLN A 10 21.92 -6.11 -4.14
C GLN A 10 20.64 -5.64 -3.45
N SER A 11 19.55 -5.45 -4.19
CA SER A 11 18.34 -4.78 -3.66
C SER A 11 17.04 -5.39 -4.16
N SER A 12 15.91 -4.84 -3.75
CA SER A 12 14.59 -5.17 -4.26
C SER A 12 13.70 -3.92 -4.24
N LYS A 13 12.56 -3.95 -4.94
CA LYS A 13 11.64 -2.80 -4.93
C LYS A 13 11.20 -2.42 -3.51
N THR A 14 10.85 -3.39 -2.67
CA THR A 14 10.46 -3.13 -1.28
C THR A 14 11.61 -2.58 -0.43
N ARG A 15 12.86 -2.98 -0.72
CA ARG A 15 14.05 -2.41 -0.05
C ARG A 15 14.36 -0.98 -0.52
N ALA A 16 13.99 -0.65 -1.75
CA ALA A 16 14.11 0.71 -2.30
C ALA A 16 12.91 1.61 -1.94
N GLY A 17 12.03 1.18 -1.03
CA GLY A 17 10.88 1.97 -0.57
C GLY A 17 9.65 1.93 -1.48
N MET A 18 9.64 1.11 -2.54
CA MET A 18 8.46 0.90 -3.39
C MET A 18 7.73 -0.38 -2.97
N PRO A 19 6.41 -0.35 -2.69
CA PRO A 19 5.67 -1.56 -2.36
C PRO A 19 5.74 -2.59 -3.50
N CYS A 20 5.58 -3.88 -3.15
CA CYS A 20 5.40 -4.92 -4.15
C CYS A 20 4.08 -4.67 -4.88
N THR A 21 4.12 -4.55 -6.20
CA THR A 21 2.91 -4.36 -7.02
C THR A 21 2.43 -5.65 -7.69
N GLY A 22 3.03 -6.81 -7.37
CA GLY A 22 2.64 -8.08 -7.97
C GLY A 22 2.95 -8.20 -9.47
N CYS A 23 4.05 -7.60 -9.96
CA CYS A 23 4.38 -7.57 -11.39
C CYS A 23 4.61 -8.93 -12.08
N THR A 24 4.55 -10.03 -11.33
CA THR A 24 4.67 -11.40 -11.84
C THR A 24 3.34 -12.15 -11.81
N GLU A 25 2.26 -11.52 -11.35
CA GLU A 25 0.92 -12.11 -11.36
C GLU A 25 0.33 -12.10 -12.78
N PRO A 26 -0.47 -13.11 -13.16
CA PRO A 26 -0.97 -13.27 -14.53
C PRO A 26 -1.87 -12.13 -15.02
N GLU A 27 -2.53 -11.39 -14.12
CA GLU A 27 -3.41 -10.25 -14.49
C GLU A 27 -2.87 -8.91 -13.95
N PHE A 28 -1.55 -8.80 -13.76
CA PHE A 28 -0.92 -7.52 -13.45
C PHE A 28 -1.25 -6.46 -14.53
N PRO A 29 -1.57 -5.20 -14.16
CA PRO A 29 -1.43 -4.57 -12.84
C PRO A 29 -2.70 -4.52 -11.99
N PHE A 30 -3.80 -5.09 -12.49
CA PHE A 30 -5.12 -4.83 -11.94
C PHE A 30 -5.84 -6.05 -11.38
N PHE A 31 -5.40 -7.31 -11.56
CA PHE A 31 -5.99 -8.53 -10.97
C PHE A 31 -7.31 -8.32 -10.18
N ASP A 32 -7.19 -8.02 -8.89
CA ASP A 32 -8.25 -7.73 -7.91
C ASP A 32 -8.47 -6.22 -7.61
N LEU A 33 -7.71 -5.35 -8.27
CA LEU A 33 -7.69 -3.88 -8.16
C LEU A 33 -8.42 -3.18 -9.34
N ALA A 34 -9.07 -2.04 -9.07
CA ALA A 34 -9.62 -1.22 -10.15
C ALA A 34 -8.51 -0.47 -10.94
N PRO A 35 -8.72 -0.16 -12.22
CA PRO A 35 -7.81 0.69 -12.99
C PRO A 35 -7.45 1.99 -12.25
N GLY A 36 -6.17 2.32 -12.17
CA GLY A 36 -5.67 3.51 -11.45
C GLY A 36 -5.55 3.37 -9.93
N THR A 37 -5.69 2.16 -9.38
CA THR A 37 -5.65 1.94 -7.91
C THR A 37 -4.44 1.19 -7.38
N VAL A 38 -3.41 0.94 -8.21
CA VAL A 38 -2.18 0.20 -7.83
C VAL A 38 -1.49 0.76 -6.58
N PHE A 39 -1.52 2.09 -6.39
CA PHE A 39 -0.96 2.76 -5.21
C PHE A 39 -2.01 3.32 -4.25
N LYS A 40 -3.29 2.94 -4.42
CA LYS A 40 -4.40 3.44 -3.60
C LYS A 40 -5.03 2.29 -2.82
N THR A 41 -5.08 2.44 -1.50
CA THR A 41 -5.82 1.52 -0.65
C THR A 41 -7.31 1.58 -0.99
N GLN A 42 -7.91 0.42 -1.29
CA GLN A 42 -9.35 0.31 -1.52
C GLN A 42 -10.10 0.64 -0.24
N LYS A 43 -11.07 1.56 -0.32
CA LYS A 43 -11.88 1.98 0.83
C LYS A 43 -13.37 1.83 0.54
N ILE A 44 -14.08 1.27 1.51
CA ILE A 44 -15.53 1.28 1.60
C ILE A 44 -15.95 2.70 1.98
N SER A 45 -16.82 3.31 1.17
CA SER A 45 -17.34 4.68 1.35
C SER A 45 -16.25 5.74 1.58
N GLY A 46 -15.06 5.56 0.96
CA GLY A 46 -13.94 6.51 1.02
C GLY A 46 -13.18 6.60 2.35
N ALA A 47 -13.65 5.92 3.40
CA ALA A 47 -13.11 6.05 4.76
C ALA A 47 -12.52 4.75 5.33
N ILE A 48 -13.19 3.62 5.12
CA ILE A 48 -12.87 2.36 5.80
C ILE A 48 -12.07 1.48 4.85
N PRO A 49 -10.84 1.06 5.16
CA PRO A 49 -10.10 0.09 4.36
C PRO A 49 -10.93 -1.17 4.11
N LYS A 50 -11.00 -1.63 2.87
CA LYS A 50 -11.71 -2.87 2.51
C LYS A 50 -11.09 -4.09 3.19
N GLU A 51 -9.76 -4.08 3.33
CA GLU A 51 -8.97 -5.15 3.91
C GLU A 51 -8.02 -4.58 4.96
N VAL A 52 -7.91 -5.26 6.09
CA VAL A 52 -6.97 -4.95 7.17
C VAL A 52 -5.81 -5.93 7.16
N PRO A 53 -4.62 -5.54 7.67
CA PRO A 53 -3.48 -6.45 7.77
C PRO A 53 -3.83 -7.72 8.56
N THR A 54 -3.29 -8.85 8.11
CA THR A 54 -3.48 -10.14 8.77
C THR A 54 -2.96 -10.08 10.21
N GLY A 55 -3.79 -10.53 11.17
CA GLY A 55 -3.45 -10.53 12.59
C GLY A 55 -3.71 -9.22 13.33
N THR A 56 -4.31 -8.21 12.69
CA THR A 56 -4.80 -6.99 13.37
C THR A 56 -6.32 -6.98 13.48
N ASP A 57 -6.83 -6.56 14.64
CA ASP A 57 -8.26 -6.32 14.82
C ASP A 57 -8.66 -5.02 14.06
N PRO A 58 -9.77 -5.02 13.29
CA PRO A 58 -10.14 -3.88 12.46
C PRO A 58 -10.32 -2.57 13.25
N ILE A 59 -10.85 -2.62 14.47
CA ILE A 59 -11.08 -1.43 15.30
C ILE A 59 -9.74 -0.88 15.78
N SER A 60 -8.87 -1.76 16.26
CA SER A 60 -7.53 -1.37 16.71
C SER A 60 -6.70 -0.75 15.57
N TYR A 61 -6.80 -1.31 14.36
CA TYR A 61 -6.15 -0.79 13.17
C TYR A 61 -6.69 0.60 12.80
N MET A 62 -8.02 0.77 12.79
CA MET A 62 -8.65 2.06 12.49
C MET A 62 -8.25 3.15 13.49
N ALA A 63 -8.21 2.82 14.79
CA ALA A 63 -7.78 3.75 15.83
C ALA A 63 -6.33 4.22 15.63
N LEU A 64 -5.42 3.28 15.37
CA LEU A 64 -4.01 3.58 15.12
C LEU A 64 -3.81 4.39 13.82
N ALA A 65 -4.51 4.03 12.75
CA ALA A 65 -4.45 4.74 11.48
C ALA A 65 -4.96 6.19 11.61
N ALA A 66 -6.03 6.40 12.37
CA ALA A 66 -6.55 7.73 12.66
C ALA A 66 -5.55 8.57 13.47
N ALA A 67 -4.98 8.01 14.53
CA ALA A 67 -3.96 8.67 15.34
C ALA A 67 -2.73 9.06 14.50
N ALA A 68 -2.25 8.15 13.64
CA ALA A 68 -1.14 8.40 12.73
C ALA A 68 -1.46 9.52 11.73
N ARG A 69 -2.67 9.54 11.16
CA ARG A 69 -3.10 10.59 10.21
C ARG A 69 -3.21 11.98 10.87
N VAL A 70 -3.59 12.03 12.15
CA VAL A 70 -3.60 13.28 12.94
C VAL A 70 -2.17 13.75 13.19
N ALA A 71 -1.28 12.85 13.63
CA ALA A 71 0.12 13.14 13.94
C ALA A 71 0.97 13.45 12.70
N ALA A 72 0.55 13.03 11.51
CA ALA A 72 1.30 13.25 10.27
C ALA A 72 1.51 14.75 9.97
N PRO A 73 2.71 15.15 9.52
CA PRO A 73 2.99 16.54 9.14
C PRO A 73 2.18 16.94 7.92
N LYS A 74 1.91 18.25 7.75
CA LYS A 74 1.01 18.77 6.70
C LYS A 74 1.43 18.33 5.28
N TRP A 75 2.72 18.37 4.98
CA TRP A 75 3.27 17.98 3.68
C TRP A 75 3.02 16.50 3.31
N ALA A 76 2.85 15.62 4.30
CA ALA A 76 2.56 14.20 4.06
C ALA A 76 1.08 13.93 3.76
N LYS A 77 0.20 14.94 3.90
CA LYS A 77 -1.23 14.84 3.61
C LYS A 77 -1.57 15.23 2.18
N GLU A 78 -0.62 15.83 1.46
CA GLU A 78 -0.75 16.22 0.06
C GLU A 78 -0.46 15.00 -0.84
N ASP A 79 -1.29 14.79 -1.86
CA ASP A 79 -1.12 13.67 -2.79
C ASP A 79 0.11 13.91 -3.69
N MET A 80 1.22 13.24 -3.40
CA MET A 80 2.49 13.36 -4.13
C MET A 80 2.44 12.77 -5.56
N PHE A 81 1.36 12.08 -5.94
CA PHE A 81 1.24 11.34 -7.20
C PHE A 81 0.08 11.81 -8.11
N VAL A 82 -0.39 13.05 -7.96
CA VAL A 82 -1.38 13.63 -8.89
C VAL A 82 -0.66 14.18 -10.13
N VAL A 83 -0.73 13.43 -11.23
CA VAL A 83 -0.81 13.99 -12.58
C VAL A 83 -2.22 13.71 -13.07
#